data_AF-A0A965LNF6-F1
#
_entry.id   AF-A0A965LNF6-F1
#
_cell.length_a   1.000
_cell.length_b   1.000
_cell.length_c   1.000
_cell.angle_alpha   90.00
_cell.angle_beta   90.00
_cell.angle_gamma   90.00
#
_symmetry.space_group_name_H-M   'P 1'
#
loop_
_entity.id
_entity.type
_entity.pdbx_description
1 polymer ?
#
loop_
_entity_poly.entity_id
_entity_poly.type
_entity_poly.pdbx_seq_one_letter_code
_entity_poly.pdbx_strand_id
1 'polypeptide(L)'
;MFSKLKDMAVASTSETPWDLWIDYQRCDDDGLTHGDIRHARAGLILKPGMRLVVGNEDADLANAEVVRINNGIVFLRINSDLVTQPAK
;
A
#
# COMPACT_ATOMS: atom_id res chain seq x y z
N MET A 1 -33.98 -5.30 21.46
CA MET A 1 -32.93 -5.91 20.61
C MET A 1 -33.20 -5.47 19.18
N PHE A 2 -32.48 -4.47 18.68
CA PHE A 2 -32.59 -4.04 17.29
C PHE A 2 -31.25 -4.22 16.61
N SER A 3 -31.30 -4.98 15.52
CA SER A 3 -30.19 -5.43 14.70
C SER A 3 -29.32 -4.27 14.23
N LYS A 4 -28.01 -4.44 14.44
CA LYS A 4 -26.94 -3.59 13.94
C LYS A 4 -27.02 -3.59 12.41
N LEU A 5 -27.49 -2.48 11.85
CA LEU A 5 -27.62 -2.29 10.41
C LEU A 5 -26.23 -2.37 9.76
N LYS A 6 -26.15 -3.30 8.82
CA LYS A 6 -25.22 -3.33 7.69
C LYS A 6 -25.21 -1.99 6.96
N ASP A 7 -24.15 -1.80 6.19
CA ASP A 7 -23.93 -0.73 5.21
C ASP A 7 -23.42 0.59 5.78
N MET A 8 -22.12 0.63 6.07
CA MET A 8 -21.31 1.76 5.60
C MET A 8 -20.60 1.30 4.34
N ALA A 9 -21.23 1.62 3.22
CA ALA A 9 -20.64 1.57 1.90
C ALA A 9 -19.24 2.18 1.95
N VAL A 10 -18.25 1.38 1.56
CA VAL A 10 -16.90 1.83 1.23
C VAL A 10 -17.01 2.66 -0.04
N ALA A 11 -17.47 3.89 0.11
CA ALA A 11 -17.28 4.97 -0.84
C ALA A 11 -16.04 5.75 -0.40
N SER A 12 -14.90 5.07 -0.28
CA SER A 12 -13.62 5.76 -0.15
C SER A 12 -13.18 6.21 -1.54
N THR A 13 -13.87 7.23 -2.07
CA THR A 13 -13.26 8.23 -2.96
C THR A 13 -12.25 9.05 -2.16
N SER A 14 -11.27 8.38 -1.60
CA SER A 14 -10.05 8.98 -1.10
C SER A 14 -8.98 8.40 -2.01
N GLU A 15 -8.60 9.17 -3.01
CA GLU A 15 -7.32 8.97 -3.67
C GLU A 15 -6.25 9.07 -2.58
N THR A 16 -5.97 7.95 -1.91
CA THR A 16 -4.86 7.86 -0.98
C THR A 16 -3.61 8.28 -1.74
N PRO A 17 -2.73 9.07 -1.13
CA PRO A 17 -1.55 9.56 -1.83
C PRO A 17 -0.52 8.44 -2.06
N TRP A 18 -0.79 7.24 -1.55
CA TRP A 18 -0.10 5.99 -1.87
C TRP A 18 -0.94 5.11 -2.81
N ASP A 19 -0.23 4.36 -3.66
CA ASP A 19 -0.77 3.35 -4.57
C ASP A 19 -1.08 2.03 -3.86
N LEU A 20 -0.34 1.72 -2.79
CA LEU A 20 -0.50 0.49 -2.01
C LEU A 20 -0.21 0.76 -0.54
N TRP A 21 -1.14 0.33 0.32
CA TRP A 21 -0.91 0.37 1.76
C TRP A 21 0.06 -0.74 2.17
N ILE A 22 1.06 -0.39 2.99
CA ILE A 22 2.02 -1.34 3.53
C ILE A 22 2.17 -1.20 5.04
N ASP A 23 2.49 -2.31 5.70
CA ASP A 23 2.84 -2.30 7.11
C ASP A 23 4.36 -2.21 7.26
N TYR A 24 4.87 -1.01 7.55
CA TYR A 24 6.29 -0.76 7.78
C TYR A 24 6.86 -1.52 8.99
N GLN A 25 6.01 -2.00 9.91
CA GLN A 25 6.46 -2.81 11.06
C GLN A 25 6.73 -4.26 10.67
N ARG A 26 6.27 -4.70 9.48
CA ARG A 26 6.47 -6.04 8.94
C ARG A 26 7.46 -6.03 7.79
N CYS A 27 8.73 -5.85 8.15
CA CYS A 27 9.86 -6.09 7.27
C CYS A 27 10.36 -7.54 7.45
N ASP A 28 10.54 -8.25 6.35
CA ASP A 28 11.20 -9.57 6.34
C ASP A 28 12.70 -9.43 6.63
N ASP A 29 13.34 -10.53 7.03
CA ASP A 29 14.80 -10.61 7.22
C ASP A 29 15.61 -10.24 5.96
N ASP A 30 15.01 -10.39 4.77
CA ASP A 30 15.58 -9.97 3.47
C ASP A 30 15.50 -8.44 3.23
N GLY A 31 14.95 -7.66 4.17
CA GLY A 31 14.72 -6.22 4.03
C GLY A 31 13.59 -5.87 3.04
N LEU A 32 12.67 -6.80 2.81
CA LEU A 32 11.49 -6.60 1.98
C LEU A 32 10.28 -6.29 2.86
N THR A 33 9.47 -5.31 2.44
CA THR A 33 8.22 -4.98 3.10
C THR A 33 7.06 -5.71 2.42
N HIS A 34 6.09 -6.13 3.22
CA HIS A 34 4.90 -6.81 2.73
C HIS A 34 3.72 -5.85 2.59
N GLY A 35 3.08 -5.91 1.43
CA GLY A 35 1.76 -5.37 1.19
C GLY A 35 0.77 -6.48 0.82
N ASP A 36 -0.52 -6.22 1.00
CA ASP A 36 -1.58 -7.06 0.47
C ASP A 36 -2.18 -6.37 -0.76
N ILE A 37 -2.30 -7.08 -1.88
CA ILE A 37 -2.90 -6.55 -3.12
C ILE A 37 -4.33 -6.04 -2.92
N ARG A 38 -5.04 -6.51 -1.89
CA ARG A 38 -6.37 -6.04 -1.52
C ARG A 38 -6.39 -4.59 -1.06
N HIS A 39 -5.26 -4.08 -0.57
CA HIS A 39 -5.08 -2.69 -0.19
C HIS A 39 -4.42 -1.85 -1.30
N ALA A 40 -4.26 -2.42 -2.50
CA ALA A 40 -3.86 -1.65 -3.66
C ALA A 40 -5.00 -0.72 -4.09
N ARG A 41 -4.64 0.42 -4.68
CA ARG A 41 -5.57 1.34 -5.33
C ARG A 41 -6.43 0.58 -6.33
N ALA A 42 -7.74 0.85 -6.33
CA ALA A 42 -8.67 0.20 -7.25
C ALA A 42 -8.24 0.41 -8.72
N GLY A 43 -8.14 -0.69 -9.47
CA GLY A 43 -7.70 -0.67 -10.87
C GLY A 43 -6.18 -0.64 -11.08
N LEU A 44 -5.38 -0.63 -10.01
CA LEU A 44 -3.93 -0.74 -10.10
C LEU A 44 -3.53 -2.20 -10.42
N ILE A 45 -2.81 -2.38 -11.52
CA ILE A 45 -2.27 -3.68 -11.91
C ILE A 45 -0.82 -3.77 -11.45
N LEU A 46 -0.59 -4.42 -10.32
CA LEU A 46 0.75 -4.65 -9.80
C LEU A 46 1.49 -5.71 -10.61
N LYS A 47 2.74 -5.43 -10.96
CA LYS A 47 3.63 -6.36 -11.67
C LYS A 47 5.03 -6.33 -11.04
N PRO A 48 5.75 -7.45 -10.97
CA PRO A 48 7.15 -7.46 -10.59
C PRO A 48 7.98 -6.49 -11.46
N GLY A 49 8.89 -5.74 -10.84
CA GLY A 49 9.69 -4.66 -11.43
C GLY A 49 8.97 -3.31 -11.54
N MET A 50 7.68 -3.23 -11.18
CA MET A 50 6.94 -1.97 -11.18
C MET A 50 7.32 -1.13 -9.95
N ARG A 51 7.52 0.17 -10.17
CA ARG A 51 7.67 1.15 -9.08
C ARG A 51 6.32 1.77 -8.75
N LEU A 52 6.04 1.91 -7.47
CA LEU A 52 4.82 2.53 -6.96
C LEU A 52 5.12 3.30 -5.67
N VAL A 53 4.18 4.15 -5.28
CA VAL A 53 4.25 4.84 -3.99
C VAL A 53 3.54 4.00 -2.95
N VAL A 54 4.24 3.71 -1.87
CA VAL A 54 3.68 2.99 -0.72
C VAL A 54 3.60 3.92 0.48
N GLY A 55 2.66 3.64 1.37
CA GLY A 55 2.47 4.44 2.57
C GLY A 55 1.44 3.80 3.48
N ASN A 56 1.25 4.39 4.65
CA ASN A 56 0.15 4.09 5.54
C ASN A 56 -0.34 5.41 6.19
N GLU A 57 -1.31 5.32 7.08
CA GLU A 57 -1.82 6.48 7.82
C GLU A 57 -0.85 7.03 8.88
N ASP A 58 0.15 6.24 9.28
CA ASP A 58 1.05 6.52 10.41
C ASP A 58 2.49 6.88 9.99
N ALA A 59 2.81 6.83 8.69
CA ALA A 59 4.16 6.99 8.18
C ALA A 59 4.19 7.68 6.81
N ASP A 60 5.36 8.22 6.51
CA ASP A 60 5.62 8.92 5.25
C ASP A 60 5.51 8.01 4.03
N LEU A 61 5.23 8.66 2.89
CA LEU A 61 5.21 8.03 1.59
C LEU A 61 6.63 7.66 1.15
N ALA A 62 6.80 6.43 0.70
CA ALA A 62 8.07 5.94 0.17
C ALA A 62 7.88 5.38 -1.24
N ASN A 63 8.93 5.50 -2.06
CA ASN A 63 8.96 4.78 -3.32
C ASN A 63 9.31 3.33 -3.08
N ALA A 64 8.54 2.41 -3.64
CA ALA A 64 8.84 0.99 -3.57
C ALA A 64 8.81 0.33 -4.94
N GLU A 65 9.61 -0.72 -5.07
CA GLU A 65 9.60 -1.58 -6.24
C GLU A 65 8.99 -2.93 -5.88
N VAL A 66 8.03 -3.41 -6.69
CA VAL A 66 7.49 -4.76 -6.55
C VAL A 66 8.57 -5.75 -6.93
N VAL A 67 9.06 -6.51 -5.96
CA VAL A 67 10.06 -7.57 -6.22
C VAL A 67 9.35 -8.84 -6.69
N ARG A 68 8.28 -9.22 -6.02
CA ARG A 68 7.49 -10.42 -6.35
C ARG A 68 6.08 -10.31 -5.81
N ILE A 69 5.16 -11.08 -6.39
CA ILE A 69 3.78 -11.21 -5.90
C ILE A 69 3.52 -12.70 -5.71
N ASN A 70 3.10 -13.11 -4.52
CA ASN A 70 2.82 -14.51 -4.19
C ASN A 70 1.55 -14.62 -3.34
N ASN A 71 0.57 -15.40 -3.79
CA ASN A 71 -0.72 -15.61 -3.11
C ASN A 71 -1.43 -14.29 -2.70
N GLY A 72 -1.32 -13.23 -3.50
CA GLY A 72 -1.89 -11.92 -3.20
C GLY A 72 -1.05 -11.05 -2.25
N ILE A 73 0.03 -11.58 -1.71
CA ILE A 73 1.03 -10.81 -0.96
C ILE A 73 2.03 -10.21 -1.95
N VAL A 74 2.22 -8.91 -1.84
CA VAL A 74 3.14 -8.11 -2.66
C VAL A 74 4.39 -7.87 -1.82
N PHE A 75 5.52 -8.35 -2.32
CA PHE A 75 6.82 -8.11 -1.69
C PHE A 75 7.46 -6.91 -2.35
N LEU A 76 7.80 -5.93 -1.53
CA LEU A 76 8.22 -4.61 -1.97
C LEU A 76 9.60 -4.32 -1.42
N ARG A 77 10.45 -3.74 -2.25
CA ARG A 77 11.70 -3.14 -1.81
C ARG A 77 11.49 -1.64 -1.67
N ILE A 78 11.53 -1.15 -0.44
CA ILE A 78 11.43 0.29 -0.16
C ILE A 78 12.75 0.93 -0.57
N ASN A 79 12.69 1.91 -1.47
CA ASN A 79 13.81 2.77 -1.78
C ASN A 79 13.78 3.94 -0.81
N SER A 80 14.90 4.29 -0.19
CA SER A 80 15.01 5.40 0.78
C SER A 80 14.77 6.79 0.19
N ASP A 81 14.42 6.89 -1.10
CA ASP A 81 13.84 8.09 -1.70
C ASP A 81 12.43 8.29 -1.12
N LEU A 82 12.38 9.00 0.01
CA LEU A 82 11.14 9.54 0.57
C LEU A 82 10.45 10.39 -0.51
N VAL A 83 9.18 10.12 -0.76
CA VAL A 83 8.39 10.94 -1.67
C VAL A 83 8.14 12.25 -0.96
N THR A 84 8.94 13.27 -1.29
CA THR A 84 8.68 14.63 -0.81
C THR A 84 7.39 15.08 -1.50
N GLN A 85 6.26 15.10 -0.78
CA GLN A 85 5.06 15.74 -1.30
C GLN A 85 5.45 17.18 -1.68
N PRO A 86 5.10 17.67 -2.89
CA PRO A 86 5.34 19.07 -3.22
C PRO A 86 4.62 19.92 -2.18
N ALA A 87 5.38 20.74 -1.46
CA ALA A 87 4.85 21.69 -0.50
C ALA A 87 3.78 22.54 -1.21
N LYS A 88 2.57 22.51 -0.67
CA LYS A 88 1.40 23.25 -1.19
C LYS A 88 1.59 24.75 -1.03
#